data_AF-A0A846ALG3-F1
#
_entry.id   AF-A0A846ALG3-F1
#
_cell.length_a   1.000
_cell.length_b   1.000
_cell.length_c   1.000
_cell.angle_alpha   90.00
_cell.angle_beta   90.00
_cell.angle_gamma   90.00
#
_symmetry.space_group_name_H-M   'P 1'
#
loop_
_entity.id
_entity.type
_entity.pdbx_description
1 polymer ?
#
loop_
_entity_poly.entity_id
_entity_poly.type
_entity_poly.pdbx_seq_one_letter_code
_entity_poly.pdbx_strand_id
1 'polypeptide(L)'
;MTTNKKNPPEEKLAEFTKLLESARKLQDDILNSGLDAADLYVEDIDGDWLENWDDNTYFDSIVFLLESDDLVAVKVRERLREKSTSEIASELEKMWQISDEHERIFAVKKLLAGGVSVGSNNRDISDKNEEDGIELLELAEELLEKLDKIFE
;
A
#
# COMPACT_ATOMS: atom_id res chain seq x y z
N MET A 1 25.95 -8.11 12.24
CA MET A 1 25.76 -9.37 11.51
C MET A 1 24.82 -9.09 10.36
N THR A 2 25.34 -8.95 9.14
CA THR A 2 24.57 -8.55 7.96
C THR A 2 24.55 -9.70 6.96
N THR A 3 23.43 -10.39 6.82
CA THR A 3 23.20 -11.31 5.70
C THR A 3 22.31 -10.61 4.68
N ASN A 4 22.95 -9.89 3.77
CA ASN A 4 22.35 -9.41 2.53
C ASN A 4 22.04 -10.64 1.67
N LYS A 5 20.76 -11.01 1.59
CA LYS A 5 20.25 -12.17 0.86
C LYS A 5 20.21 -11.83 -0.64
N LYS A 6 21.39 -11.69 -1.27
CA LYS A 6 21.47 -11.67 -2.73
C LYS A 6 21.24 -13.09 -3.23
N ASN A 7 20.04 -13.40 -3.71
CA ASN A 7 19.81 -14.63 -4.47
C ASN A 7 20.85 -14.68 -5.61
N PRO A 8 21.63 -15.78 -5.73
CA PRO A 8 22.66 -15.89 -6.75
C PRO A 8 22.03 -15.82 -8.15
N PRO A 9 22.78 -15.30 -9.15
CA PRO A 9 22.31 -15.22 -10.53
C PRO A 9 21.82 -16.58 -11.08
N GLU A 10 22.40 -17.67 -10.59
CA GLU A 10 22.08 -19.05 -10.98
C GLU A 10 20.66 -19.47 -10.58
N GLU A 11 20.16 -19.01 -9.43
CA GLU A 11 18.82 -19.32 -8.95
C GLU A 11 17.75 -18.58 -9.78
N LYS A 12 18.02 -17.31 -10.11
CA LYS A 12 17.16 -16.53 -11.02
C LYS A 12 17.15 -17.10 -12.43
N LEU A 13 18.28 -17.61 -12.92
CA LEU A 13 18.36 -18.27 -14.22
C LEU A 13 17.60 -19.60 -14.24
N ALA A 14 17.65 -20.37 -13.15
CA ALA A 14 16.88 -21.60 -13.01
C ALA A 14 15.38 -21.34 -12.97
N GLU A 15 14.95 -20.32 -12.21
CA GLU A 15 13.56 -19.88 -12.15
C GLU A 15 13.05 -19.38 -13.52
N PHE A 16 13.85 -18.55 -14.19
CA PHE A 16 13.53 -18.07 -15.54
C PHE A 16 13.42 -19.21 -16.56
N THR A 17 14.32 -20.20 -16.50
CA THR A 17 14.29 -21.36 -17.40
C THR A 17 13.04 -22.20 -17.14
N LYS A 18 12.70 -22.42 -15.86
CA LYS A 18 11.49 -23.14 -15.47
C LYS A 18 10.22 -22.42 -15.94
N LEU A 19 10.17 -21.10 -15.83
CA LEU A 19 9.06 -20.28 -16.34
C LEU A 19 8.94 -20.36 -17.87
N LEU A 20 10.06 -20.39 -18.58
CA LEU A 20 10.08 -20.47 -20.03
C LEU A 20 9.62 -21.84 -20.52
N GLU A 21 10.00 -22.91 -19.82
CA GLU A 21 9.51 -24.26 -20.08
C GLU A 21 8.01 -24.40 -19.83
N SER A 22 7.48 -23.84 -18.73
CA SER A 22 6.04 -23.87 -18.46
C SER A 22 5.24 -23.06 -19.48
N ALA A 23 5.72 -21.87 -19.87
CA ALA A 23 5.08 -21.05 -20.90
C ALA A 23 5.05 -21.76 -22.26
N ARG A 24 6.13 -22.44 -22.64
CA ARG A 24 6.19 -23.21 -23.89
C ARG A 24 5.23 -24.39 -23.87
N LYS A 25 5.11 -25.07 -22.73
CA LYS A 25 4.19 -26.19 -22.55
C LYS A 25 2.72 -25.74 -22.61
N LEU A 26 2.40 -24.60 -22.00
CA LEU A 26 1.09 -23.95 -22.13
C LEU A 26 0.76 -23.63 -23.60
N GLN A 27 1.71 -23.07 -24.35
CA GLN A 27 1.52 -22.78 -25.77
C GLN A 27 1.21 -24.05 -26.57
N ASP A 28 1.97 -25.13 -26.35
CA ASP A 28 1.77 -26.40 -27.03
C ASP A 28 0.42 -27.03 -26.66
N ASP A 29 0.00 -26.93 -25.39
CA ASP A 29 -1.27 -27.48 -24.93
C ASP A 29 -2.47 -26.69 -25.47
N ILE A 30 -2.36 -25.35 -25.59
CA ILE A 30 -3.37 -24.50 -26.25
C ILE A 30 -3.48 -24.85 -27.75
N LEU A 31 -2.35 -25.06 -28.43
CA LEU A 31 -2.32 -25.43 -29.84
C LEU A 31 -2.97 -26.80 -30.10
N ASN A 32 -2.84 -27.74 -29.15
CA ASN A 32 -3.35 -29.10 -29.31
C ASN A 32 -4.79 -29.29 -28.80
N SER A 33 -5.18 -28.58 -27.74
CA SER A 33 -6.43 -28.83 -27.00
C SER A 33 -7.38 -27.63 -26.97
N GLY A 34 -6.99 -26.47 -27.50
CA GLY A 34 -7.77 -25.23 -27.42
C GLY A 34 -7.52 -24.43 -26.14
N LEU A 35 -8.23 -23.31 -25.98
CA LEU A 35 -8.03 -22.35 -24.87
C LEU A 35 -8.30 -22.96 -23.48
N ASP A 36 -9.13 -23.99 -23.38
CA ASP A 36 -9.44 -24.71 -22.14
C ASP A 36 -8.20 -25.36 -21.48
N ALA A 37 -7.12 -25.54 -22.24
CA ALA A 37 -5.85 -26.01 -21.68
C ALA A 37 -5.14 -24.99 -20.79
N ALA A 38 -5.51 -23.71 -20.88
CA ALA A 38 -4.97 -22.65 -20.02
C ALA A 38 -5.31 -22.88 -18.55
N ASP A 39 -6.43 -23.55 -18.27
CA ASP A 39 -6.89 -23.84 -16.91
C ASP A 39 -5.91 -24.76 -16.13
N LEU A 40 -5.05 -25.50 -16.81
CA LEU A 40 -4.06 -26.39 -16.20
C LEU A 40 -2.80 -25.67 -15.70
N TYR A 41 -2.62 -24.39 -16.05
CA TYR A 41 -1.38 -23.64 -15.84
C TYR A 41 -1.56 -22.37 -15.01
N VAL A 42 -2.78 -22.04 -14.59
CA VAL A 42 -3.06 -20.95 -13.65
C VAL A 42 -3.17 -21.56 -12.26
N GLU A 43 -2.26 -21.20 -11.36
CA GLU A 43 -2.17 -21.79 -10.02
C GLU A 43 -3.33 -21.38 -9.07
N ASP A 44 -4.21 -20.45 -9.48
CA ASP A 44 -5.26 -19.89 -8.61
C ASP A 44 -6.51 -19.41 -9.39
N ILE A 45 -7.15 -20.31 -10.16
CA ILE A 45 -8.41 -20.00 -10.87
C ILE A 45 -9.59 -19.88 -9.90
N ASP A 46 -9.51 -20.60 -8.78
CA ASP A 46 -10.49 -20.61 -7.70
C ASP A 46 -10.19 -19.56 -6.60
N GLY A 47 -9.11 -18.79 -6.76
CA GLY A 47 -8.80 -17.69 -5.86
C GLY A 47 -9.68 -16.48 -6.18
N ASP A 48 -9.99 -15.68 -5.15
CA ASP A 48 -10.78 -14.44 -5.26
C ASP A 48 -10.03 -13.33 -6.05
N TRP A 49 -9.07 -13.66 -6.92
CA TRP A 49 -8.21 -12.70 -7.63
C TRP A 49 -8.99 -11.74 -8.53
N LEU A 50 -10.11 -12.19 -9.11
CA LEU A 50 -11.01 -11.37 -9.91
C LEU A 50 -11.93 -10.51 -9.03
N GLU A 51 -12.25 -10.99 -7.82
CA GLU A 51 -13.09 -10.29 -6.85
C GLU A 51 -12.28 -9.24 -6.07
N ASN A 52 -10.98 -9.48 -5.84
CA ASN A 52 -10.02 -8.58 -5.21
C ASN A 52 -9.22 -7.70 -6.18
N TRP A 53 -9.51 -7.76 -7.49
CA TRP A 53 -8.84 -6.94 -8.49
C TRP A 53 -9.05 -5.44 -8.19
N ASP A 54 -10.23 -5.05 -7.73
CA ASP A 54 -10.55 -3.67 -7.32
C ASP A 54 -10.10 -3.35 -5.89
N ASP A 55 -10.06 -4.34 -4.98
CA ASP A 55 -9.73 -4.10 -3.57
C ASP A 55 -8.27 -3.63 -3.36
N ASN A 56 -7.34 -4.00 -4.25
CA ASN A 56 -5.96 -3.51 -4.16
C ASN A 56 -5.73 -2.14 -4.84
N THR A 57 -6.73 -1.60 -5.54
CA THR A 57 -6.55 -0.33 -6.29
C THR A 57 -6.41 0.88 -5.37
N TYR A 58 -7.14 0.90 -4.24
CA TYR A 58 -7.08 2.01 -3.28
C TYR A 58 -5.74 2.04 -2.57
N PHE A 59 -5.31 0.91 -2.02
CA PHE A 59 -4.01 0.77 -1.39
C PHE A 59 -2.87 1.13 -2.33
N ASP A 60 -2.84 0.58 -3.55
CA ASP A 60 -1.78 0.85 -4.52
C ASP A 60 -1.76 2.32 -4.96
N SER A 61 -2.93 2.96 -5.09
CA SER A 61 -3.03 4.38 -5.43
C SER A 61 -2.52 5.29 -4.31
N ILE A 62 -2.79 4.94 -3.04
CA ILE A 62 -2.26 5.66 -1.88
C ILE A 62 -0.74 5.49 -1.81
N VAL A 63 -0.22 4.27 -2.03
CA VAL A 63 1.22 4.01 -2.08
C VAL A 63 1.88 4.84 -3.19
N PHE A 64 1.30 4.88 -4.38
CA PHE A 64 1.81 5.67 -5.50
C PHE A 64 1.85 7.17 -5.18
N LEU A 65 0.82 7.71 -4.52
CA LEU A 65 0.81 9.10 -4.06
C LEU A 65 1.92 9.36 -3.03
N LEU A 66 2.11 8.45 -2.07
CA LEU A 66 3.12 8.59 -1.02
C LEU A 66 4.55 8.48 -1.56
N GLU A 67 4.77 7.69 -2.62
CA GLU A 67 6.07 7.56 -3.28
C GLU A 67 6.41 8.76 -4.18
N SER A 68 5.39 9.46 -4.66
CA SER A 68 5.53 10.66 -5.51
C SER A 68 6.27 11.81 -4.81
N ASP A 69 6.92 12.66 -5.62
CA ASP A 69 7.64 13.87 -5.17
C ASP A 69 6.70 15.04 -4.82
N ASP A 70 5.41 14.76 -4.62
CA ASP A 70 4.44 15.74 -4.19
C ASP A 70 4.82 16.32 -2.80
N LEU A 71 4.66 17.64 -2.64
CA LEU A 71 5.03 18.32 -1.40
C LEU A 71 4.31 17.75 -0.17
N VAL A 72 3.05 17.32 -0.32
CA VAL A 72 2.26 16.70 0.75
C VAL A 72 2.84 15.32 1.07
N ALA A 73 3.12 14.51 0.05
CA ALA A 73 3.71 13.18 0.22
C ALA A 73 5.11 13.21 0.86
N VAL A 74 5.94 14.19 0.47
CA VAL A 74 7.27 14.40 1.06
C VAL A 74 7.15 14.78 2.55
N LYS A 75 6.24 15.71 2.89
CA LYS A 75 5.99 16.11 4.29
C LYS A 75 5.45 14.96 5.15
N VAL A 76 4.53 14.16 4.60
CA VAL A 76 3.97 12.98 5.29
C VAL A 76 5.04 11.94 5.54
N ARG A 77 5.88 11.63 4.54
CA ARG A 77 7.03 10.71 4.70
C ARG A 77 8.06 11.25 5.70
N GLU A 78 8.31 12.55 5.71
CA GLU A 78 9.25 13.17 6.64
C GLU A 78 8.77 13.11 8.10
N ARG A 79 7.46 13.29 8.33
CA ARG A 79 6.86 13.19 9.67
C ARG A 79 6.74 11.74 10.14
N LEU A 80 6.46 10.81 9.23
CA LEU A 80 6.26 9.39 9.53
C LEU A 80 7.48 8.51 9.17
N ARG A 81 8.70 9.05 9.28
CA ARG A 81 9.97 8.33 8.99
C ARG A 81 10.14 7.01 9.73
N GLU A 82 9.43 6.82 10.84
CA GLU A 82 9.45 5.59 11.63
C GLU A 82 8.61 4.45 11.01
N LYS A 83 7.67 4.77 10.11
CA LYS A 83 6.77 3.81 9.46
C LYS A 83 7.13 3.65 7.98
N SER A 84 6.92 2.45 7.44
CA SER A 84 7.05 2.20 6.00
C SER A 84 5.90 2.86 5.22
N THR A 85 6.13 3.17 3.94
CA THR A 85 5.08 3.72 3.04
C THR A 85 3.85 2.83 2.98
N SER A 86 4.04 1.51 2.97
CA SER A 86 2.98 0.50 3.02
C SER A 86 2.16 0.55 4.32
N GLU A 87 2.80 0.73 5.48
CA GLU A 87 2.08 0.88 6.75
C GLU A 87 1.27 2.19 6.80
N ILE A 88 1.82 3.27 6.26
CA ILE A 88 1.11 4.55 6.16
C ILE A 88 -0.11 4.41 5.23
N ALA A 89 0.06 3.76 4.08
CA ALA A 89 -1.02 3.53 3.13
C ALA A 89 -2.16 2.69 3.74
N SER A 90 -1.84 1.62 4.46
CA SER A 90 -2.85 0.77 5.13
C SER A 90 -3.62 1.53 6.22
N GLU A 91 -2.96 2.42 6.97
CA GLU A 91 -3.63 3.24 7.97
C GLU A 91 -4.53 4.31 7.33
N LEU A 92 -4.07 4.94 6.23
CA LEU A 92 -4.86 5.91 5.47
C LEU A 92 -6.10 5.27 4.83
N GLU A 93 -5.96 4.07 4.28
CA GLU A 93 -7.07 3.29 3.73
C GLU A 93 -8.14 3.01 4.79
N LYS A 94 -7.75 2.57 5.99
CA LYS A 94 -8.70 2.37 7.10
C LYS A 94 -9.39 3.66 7.53
N MET A 95 -8.68 4.79 7.51
CA MET A 95 -9.26 6.10 7.82
C MET A 95 -10.21 6.56 6.73
N TRP A 96 -9.96 6.22 5.47
CA TRP A 96 -10.83 6.54 4.35
C TRP A 96 -12.20 5.86 4.46
N GLN A 97 -12.25 4.66 5.03
CA GLN A 97 -13.49 3.93 5.29
C GLN A 97 -14.38 4.58 6.37
N ILE A 98 -13.89 5.61 7.07
CA ILE A 98 -14.69 6.38 8.04
C ILE A 98 -15.69 7.25 7.27
N SER A 99 -16.99 7.07 7.56
CA SER A 99 -18.07 7.78 6.87
C SER A 99 -18.20 9.26 7.24
N ASP A 100 -17.64 9.68 8.39
CA ASP A 100 -17.66 11.06 8.85
C ASP A 100 -16.37 11.79 8.47
N GLU A 101 -16.49 12.90 7.75
CA GLU A 101 -15.37 13.69 7.22
C GLU A 101 -14.54 14.35 8.34
N HIS A 102 -15.20 14.86 9.40
CA HIS A 102 -14.50 15.48 10.51
C HIS A 102 -13.73 14.45 11.34
N GLU A 103 -14.32 13.26 11.54
CA GLU A 103 -13.66 12.13 12.18
C GLU A 103 -12.49 11.61 11.33
N ARG A 104 -12.63 11.60 10.01
CA ARG A 104 -11.56 11.24 9.06
C ARG A 104 -10.39 12.21 9.14
N ILE A 105 -10.63 13.51 9.06
CA ILE A 105 -9.59 14.56 9.19
C ILE A 105 -8.88 14.43 10.54
N PHE A 106 -9.64 14.21 11.62
CA PHE A 106 -9.06 14.05 12.95
C PHE A 106 -8.21 12.77 13.07
N ALA A 107 -8.65 11.66 12.46
CA ALA A 107 -7.90 10.41 12.44
C ALA A 107 -6.57 10.55 11.67
N VAL A 108 -6.59 11.20 10.51
CA VAL A 108 -5.39 11.50 9.72
C VAL A 108 -4.46 12.44 10.48
N LYS A 109 -4.99 13.52 11.07
CA LYS A 109 -4.21 14.41 11.93
C LYS A 109 -3.56 13.66 13.09
N LYS A 110 -4.29 12.75 13.74
CA LYS A 110 -3.76 11.91 14.83
C LYS A 110 -2.66 10.98 14.34
N LEU A 111 -2.80 10.39 13.14
CA LEU A 111 -1.76 9.59 12.51
C LEU A 111 -0.47 10.40 12.31
N LEU A 112 -0.60 11.62 11.78
CA LEU A 112 0.52 12.54 11.52
C LEU A 112 1.15 13.10 12.81
N ALA A 113 0.35 13.32 13.86
CA ALA A 113 0.79 13.90 15.13
C ALA A 113 1.65 12.93 15.97
N GLY A 114 1.55 11.63 15.72
CA GLY A 114 2.35 10.63 16.41
C GLY A 114 1.92 9.25 15.99
N GLY A 115 2.78 8.57 15.25
CA GLY A 115 2.64 7.17 14.85
C GLY A 115 2.65 6.18 16.03
N VAL A 116 1.85 6.43 17.06
CA VAL A 116 1.74 5.64 18.28
C VAL A 116 0.71 4.54 18.06
N SER A 117 1.23 3.31 18.00
CA SER A 117 0.56 2.04 18.26
C SER A 117 -0.69 2.19 19.12
N VAL A 118 -1.80 1.59 18.68
CA VAL A 118 -3.07 1.41 19.43
C VAL A 118 -2.83 0.52 20.67
N GLY A 119 -2.05 1.00 21.63
CA GLY A 119 -1.58 0.21 22.76
C GLY A 119 -0.83 0.97 23.85
N SER A 120 -0.92 2.30 23.93
CA SER A 120 -0.39 3.03 25.09
C SER A 120 -1.50 3.79 25.82
N ASN A 121 -1.63 3.43 27.08
CA ASN A 121 -2.66 3.85 28.02
C ASN A 121 -2.62 5.36 28.25
N ASN A 122 -3.82 5.94 28.47
CA ASN A 122 -4.06 7.25 29.07
C ASN A 122 -2.96 7.68 30.06
N ARG A 123 -2.00 8.48 29.58
CA ARG A 123 -1.23 9.40 30.41
C ARG A 123 -0.89 10.63 29.59
N ASP A 124 -1.69 11.66 29.84
CA ASP A 124 -1.22 13.04 29.93
C ASP A 124 -0.61 13.61 28.64
N ILE A 125 -1.47 14.00 27.70
CA ILE A 125 -1.08 14.90 26.61
C ILE A 125 -1.04 16.32 27.19
N SER A 126 -0.01 16.58 28.00
CA SER A 126 0.32 17.91 28.47
C SER A 126 0.96 18.68 27.31
N ASP A 127 0.15 19.57 26.72
CA ASP A 127 0.50 20.97 26.48
C ASP A 127 1.90 21.24 25.90
N LYS A 128 2.19 20.70 24.71
CA LYS A 128 3.32 21.14 23.89
C LYS A 128 2.89 21.17 22.43
N ASN A 129 2.70 22.40 21.93
CA ASN A 129 2.65 22.82 20.51
C ASN A 129 1.23 22.95 19.90
N GLU A 130 0.46 23.95 20.32
CA GLU A 130 -0.77 24.37 19.61
C GLU A 130 -0.49 24.81 18.14
N GLU A 131 0.70 25.32 17.83
CA GLU A 131 1.11 25.71 16.46
C GLU A 131 1.31 24.51 15.52
N ASP A 132 1.96 23.43 15.97
CA ASP A 132 2.06 22.18 15.20
C ASP A 132 0.66 21.59 14.92
N GLY A 133 -0.31 21.82 15.82
CA GLY A 133 -1.67 21.31 15.68
C GLY A 133 -2.45 21.90 14.49
N ILE A 134 -2.15 23.14 14.10
CA ILE A 134 -2.78 23.81 12.95
C ILE A 134 -2.10 23.36 11.66
N GLU A 135 -0.76 23.36 11.62
CA GLU A 135 0.01 22.87 10.47
C GLU A 135 -0.30 21.39 10.14
N LEU A 136 -0.53 20.57 11.16
CA LEU A 136 -0.93 19.16 11.00
C LEU A 136 -2.36 19.02 10.48
N LEU A 137 -3.26 19.95 10.84
CA LEU A 137 -4.64 19.93 10.38
C LEU A 137 -4.69 20.34 8.90
N GLU A 138 -3.97 21.40 8.52
CA GLU A 138 -3.81 21.82 7.12
C GLU A 138 -3.18 20.70 6.27
N LEU A 139 -2.14 20.04 6.77
CA LEU A 139 -1.52 18.91 6.07
C LEU A 139 -2.47 17.71 5.91
N ALA A 140 -3.31 17.44 6.91
CA ALA A 140 -4.31 16.37 6.85
C ALA A 140 -5.40 16.68 5.82
N GLU A 141 -5.87 17.94 5.77
CA GLU A 141 -6.85 18.41 4.77
C GLU A 141 -6.26 18.35 3.35
N GLU A 142 -5.04 18.84 3.13
CA GLU A 142 -4.35 18.76 1.83
C GLU A 142 -4.14 17.31 1.35
N LEU A 143 -3.83 16.39 2.28
CA LEU A 143 -3.68 14.97 1.96
C LEU A 143 -5.01 14.34 1.55
N LEU A 144 -6.09 14.64 2.28
CA LEU A 144 -7.42 14.13 1.97
C LEU A 144 -7.93 14.68 0.64
N GLU A 145 -7.70 15.96 0.34
CA GLU A 145 -8.08 16.56 -0.96
C GLU A 145 -7.37 15.87 -2.13
N LYS A 146 -6.11 15.46 -1.96
CA LYS A 146 -5.38 14.71 -2.99
C LYS A 146 -5.90 13.27 -3.14
N LEU A 147 -6.31 12.65 -2.04
CA LEU A 147 -6.93 11.33 -2.07
C LEU A 147 -8.31 11.38 -2.72
N ASP A 148 -9.13 12.39 -2.42
CA ASP A 148 -10.41 12.61 -3.11
C ASP A 148 -10.23 12.71 -4.62
N LYS A 149 -9.21 13.45 -5.09
CA LYS A 149 -8.88 13.56 -6.53
C LYS A 149 -8.43 12.26 -7.19
N ILE A 150 -7.96 11.28 -6.40
CA ILE A 150 -7.56 9.95 -6.89
C ILE A 150 -8.77 9.01 -6.94
N PHE A 151 -9.75 9.21 -6.06
CA PHE A 151 -10.94 8.36 -5.92
C PHE A 151 -12.20 8.92 -6.60
N GLU A 152 -12.11 10.11 -7.21
CA GLU A 152 -13.14 10.75 -8.06
C GLU A 152 -13.07 10.25 -9.52
#